data_AF-A0A5E4VN10-F1
#
_entry.id   AF-A0A5E4VN10-F1
#
_cell.length_a   1.000
_cell.length_b   1.000
_cell.length_c   1.000
_cell.angle_alpha   90.00
_cell.angle_beta   90.00
_cell.angle_gamma   90.00
#
_symmetry.space_group_name_H-M   'P 1'
#
loop_
_entity.id
_entity.type
_entity.pdbx_description
1 polymer ?
#
loop_
_entity_poly.entity_id
_entity_poly.type
_entity_poly.pdbx_seq_one_letter_code
_entity_poly.pdbx_strand_id
1 'polypeptide(L)'
;MAAKVVKYARDGVTYYEIRGALPDGTRYEDRVGFSERELTFRRLVVARIKLLRSEYDMACQKVRAECAANIATPGWVRQLIF
;
A
#
# COMPACT_ATOMS: atom_id res chain seq x y z
N MET A 1 13.27 -17.52 11.42
CA MET A 1 13.35 -18.13 10.07
C MET A 1 12.42 -17.33 9.16
N ALA A 2 12.86 -16.89 7.98
CA ALA A 2 12.02 -16.04 7.12
C ALA A 2 10.88 -16.84 6.49
N ALA A 3 9.70 -16.22 6.37
CA ALA A 3 8.55 -16.81 5.71
C ALA A 3 8.85 -17.06 4.22
N LYS A 4 8.49 -18.24 3.71
CA LYS A 4 8.54 -18.56 2.28
C LYS A 4 7.16 -18.32 1.69
N VAL A 5 7.10 -17.50 0.65
CA VAL A 5 5.88 -17.27 -0.12
C VAL A 5 5.96 -18.07 -1.42
N VAL A 6 4.94 -18.88 -1.70
CA VAL A 6 4.79 -19.63 -2.94
C VAL A 6 3.55 -19.13 -3.65
N LYS A 7 3.67 -18.89 -4.97
CA LYS A 7 2.57 -18.48 -5.82
C LYS A 7 2.28 -19.59 -6.83
N TYR A 8 1.01 -19.96 -6.98
CA TYR A 8 0.58 -20.94 -7.98
C TYR A 8 -0.84 -20.65 -8.47
N ALA A 9 -1.20 -21.20 -9.63
CA ALA A 9 -2.54 -21.10 -10.19
C ALA A 9 -3.23 -22.47 -10.16
N ARG A 10 -4.51 -22.50 -9.76
CA ARG A 10 -5.33 -23.71 -9.73
C ARG A 10 -6.80 -23.34 -9.92
N ASP A 11 -7.49 -24.04 -10.82
CA ASP A 11 -8.92 -23.85 -11.08
C ASP A 11 -9.32 -22.38 -11.37
N GLY A 12 -8.48 -21.66 -12.13
CA GLY A 12 -8.70 -20.24 -12.46
C GLY A 12 -8.44 -19.26 -11.32
N VAL A 13 -7.98 -19.74 -10.15
CA VAL A 13 -7.64 -18.94 -8.98
C VAL A 13 -6.12 -18.89 -8.81
N THR A 14 -5.59 -17.70 -8.56
CA THR A 14 -4.18 -17.53 -8.16
C THR A 14 -4.08 -17.58 -6.65
N TYR A 15 -3.34 -18.55 -6.13
CA TYR A 15 -3.07 -18.70 -4.71
C TYR A 15 -1.70 -18.12 -4.35
N TYR A 16 -1.67 -17.47 -3.19
CA TYR A 16 -0.46 -17.09 -2.49
C TYR A 16 -0.44 -17.85 -1.17
N GLU A 17 0.55 -18.69 -1.01
CA GLU A 17 0.73 -19.53 0.15
C GLU A 17 1.96 -19.05 0.92
N ILE A 18 1.77 -18.72 2.20
CA ILE A 18 2.80 -18.24 3.09
C ILE A 18 3.08 -19.34 4.09
N ARG A 19 4.29 -19.88 4.06
CA ARG A 19 4.77 -20.90 4.99
C ARG A 19 5.89 -20.34 5.84
N GLY A 20 5.84 -20.53 7.14
CA GLY A 20 6.94 -20.15 8.01
C GLY A 20 6.94 -20.90 9.34
N ALA A 21 8.00 -20.68 10.11
CA ALA A 21 8.10 -21.16 11.48
C ALA A 21 7.91 -19.98 12.43
N LEU A 22 6.98 -20.13 13.37
CA LEU A 22 6.79 -19.22 14.48
C LEU A 22 7.95 -19.37 15.49
N PRO A 23 8.18 -18.38 16.38
CA PRO A 23 9.27 -18.42 17.35
C PRO A 23 9.21 -19.61 18.32
N ASP A 24 8.02 -20.17 18.56
CA ASP A 24 7.76 -21.36 19.38
C ASP A 24 8.04 -22.69 18.64
N GLY A 25 8.46 -22.63 17.37
CA GLY A 25 8.69 -23.81 16.53
C GLY A 25 7.45 -24.31 15.79
N THR A 26 6.27 -23.73 16.04
CA THR A 26 5.03 -24.08 15.33
C THR A 26 5.15 -23.66 13.86
N ARG A 27 4.74 -24.53 12.94
CA ARG A 27 4.65 -24.19 11.52
C ARG A 27 3.33 -23.50 11.24
N TYR A 28 3.38 -22.34 10.58
CA TYR A 28 2.19 -21.68 10.07
C TYR A 28 2.12 -21.82 8.55
N GLU A 29 0.94 -22.13 8.04
CA GLU A 29 0.58 -22.12 6.63
C GLU A 29 -0.66 -21.23 6.49
N ASP A 30 -0.53 -20.14 5.74
CA ASP A 30 -1.67 -19.32 5.35
C ASP A 30 -1.80 -19.36 3.82
N ARG A 31 -3.03 -19.41 3.33
CA ARG A 31 -3.33 -19.51 1.91
C ARG A 31 -4.46 -18.57 1.55
N VAL A 32 -4.17 -17.66 0.63
CA VAL A 32 -5.17 -16.73 0.11
C VAL A 32 -5.26 -16.90 -1.41
N GLY A 33 -6.48 -17.12 -1.90
CA GLY A 33 -6.80 -17.23 -3.31
C GLY A 33 -7.42 -15.95 -3.85
N PHE A 34 -7.11 -15.61 -5.10
CA PHE A 34 -7.74 -14.51 -5.83
C PHE A 34 -8.14 -14.96 -7.23
N SER A 35 -9.37 -14.63 -7.60
CA SER A 35 -9.80 -14.65 -9.00
C SER A 35 -9.03 -13.62 -9.83
N GLU A 36 -9.02 -13.80 -11.15
CA GLU A 36 -8.41 -12.85 -12.07
C GLU A 36 -9.02 -11.44 -11.97
N ARG A 37 -10.34 -11.35 -11.75
CA ARG A 37 -11.04 -10.07 -11.57
C ARG A 37 -10.58 -9.35 -10.31
N GLU A 38 -10.45 -10.06 -9.20
CA GLU A 38 -9.95 -9.49 -7.94
C GLU A 38 -8.50 -9.03 -8.07
N LEU A 39 -7.65 -9.79 -8.77
CA LEU A 39 -6.29 -9.37 -9.06
C LEU A 39 -6.24 -8.09 -9.90
N THR A 40 -7.09 -7.99 -10.91
CA THR A 40 -7.22 -6.79 -11.75
C THR A 40 -7.67 -5.59 -10.91
N PHE A 41 -8.70 -5.76 -10.08
CA PHE A 41 -9.17 -4.71 -9.18
C PHE A 41 -8.07 -4.26 -8.21
N ARG A 42 -7.34 -5.20 -7.58
CA ARG A 42 -6.22 -4.88 -6.69
C ARG A 42 -5.11 -4.09 -7.39
N ARG A 43 -4.80 -4.40 -8.66
CA ARG A 43 -3.84 -3.62 -9.45
C ARG A 43 -4.30 -2.18 -9.64
N LEU A 44 -5.58 -1.95 -9.92
CA LEU A 44 -6.16 -0.61 -10.03
C LEU A 44 -6.06 0.16 -8.71
N VAL A 45 -6.40 -0.49 -7.59
CA VAL A 45 -6.28 0.11 -6.25
C VAL A 45 -4.83 0.49 -5.94
N VAL A 46 -3.87 -0.40 -6.21
CA VAL A 46 -2.44 -0.11 -6.01
C VAL A 46 -1.99 1.06 -6.87
N ALA A 47 -2.41 1.14 -8.14
CA ALA A 47 -2.10 2.26 -9.01
C ALA A 47 -2.66 3.58 -8.46
N ARG A 48 -3.90 3.58 -7.96
CA ARG A 48 -4.52 4.77 -7.36
C ARG A 48 -3.80 5.21 -6.08
N ILE A 49 -3.41 4.27 -5.21
CA ILE A 49 -2.64 4.59 -4.00
C ILE A 49 -1.29 5.22 -4.36
N LYS A 50 -0.60 4.72 -5.38
CA LYS A 50 0.66 5.32 -5.86
C LYS A 50 0.46 6.75 -6.34
N LEU A 51 -0.59 7.00 -7.12
CA LEU A 51 -0.91 8.34 -7.60
C LEU A 51 -1.20 9.29 -6.43
N LEU A 52 -2.05 8.88 -5.48
CA LEU A 52 -2.38 9.67 -4.30
C LEU A 52 -1.14 10.01 -3.45
N ARG A 53 -0.19 9.08 -3.32
CA ARG A 53 1.09 9.34 -2.65
C ARG A 53 1.91 10.38 -3.39
N SER A 54 2.01 10.28 -4.71
CA SER A 54 2.71 11.27 -5.53
C SER A 54 2.08 12.67 -5.41
N GLU A 55 0.74 12.74 -5.46
CA GLU A 55 0.00 14.00 -5.27
C GLU A 55 0.26 14.60 -3.89
N TYR A 56 0.25 13.76 -2.85
CA TYR A 56 0.57 14.17 -1.48
C TYR A 56 2.01 14.69 -1.35
N ASP A 57 2.99 13.97 -1.89
CA ASP A 57 4.39 14.36 -1.84
C ASP A 57 4.62 15.70 -2.55
N MET A 58 3.98 15.91 -3.71
CA MET A 58 4.01 17.20 -4.43
C MET A 58 3.40 18.33 -3.60
N ALA A 59 2.27 18.09 -2.94
CA ALA A 59 1.64 19.07 -2.06
C ALA A 59 2.57 19.45 -0.89
N CYS A 60 3.20 18.45 -0.25
CA CYS A 60 4.19 18.69 0.80
C CYS A 60 5.40 19.49 0.31
N GLN A 61 5.92 19.19 -0.88
CA GLN A 61 7.03 19.94 -1.47
C GLN A 61 6.64 21.41 -1.72
N LYS A 62 5.44 21.66 -2.27
CA LYS A 62 4.92 23.01 -2.50
C LYS A 62 4.83 23.81 -1.20
N VAL A 63 4.23 23.24 -0.16
CA VAL A 63 4.11 23.91 1.15
C VAL A 63 5.48 24.20 1.74
N ARG A 64 6.44 23.26 1.66
CA ARG A 64 7.81 23.49 2.12
C ARG A 64 8.49 24.64 1.37
N ALA A 65 8.31 24.73 0.06
CA ALA A 65 8.84 25.82 -0.75
C ALA A 65 8.22 27.18 -0.36
N GLU A 66 6.90 27.22 -0.12
CA GLU A 66 6.19 28.42 0.35
C GLU A 66 6.68 28.88 1.73
N CYS A 67 6.87 27.94 2.67
CA CYS A 67 7.46 28.22 3.98
C CYS A 67 8.91 28.73 3.87
N ALA A 68 9.74 28.10 3.03
CA ALA A 68 11.13 28.52 2.83
C ALA A 68 11.24 29.91 2.18
N ALA A 69 10.27 30.28 1.34
CA ALA A 69 10.18 31.60 0.74
C ALA A 69 9.65 32.69 1.71
N ASN A 70 9.41 32.36 2.99
CA ASN A 70 8.80 33.26 3.98
C ASN A 70 7.48 33.89 3.48
N ILE A 71 6.75 33.19 2.62
CA ILE A 71 5.41 33.62 2.21
C ILE A 71 4.51 33.41 3.42
N ALA A 72 4.03 34.51 4.00
CA ALA A 72 3.18 34.50 5.19
C ALA A 72 2.00 33.53 4.99
N THR A 73 2.06 32.41 5.72
CA THR A 73 1.04 31.38 5.94
C THR A 73 0.03 31.13 4.80
N PRO A 74 0.13 30.02 4.05
CA PRO A 74 -0.89 29.64 3.08
C PRO A 74 -2.24 29.45 3.80
N GLY A 75 -3.31 30.07 3.27
CA GLY A 75 -4.66 30.13 3.86
C GLY A 75 -5.38 28.79 4.09
N TRP A 76 -4.69 27.66 3.96
CA TRP A 76 -5.21 26.30 4.12
C TRP A 76 -5.20 25.85 5.58
N VAL A 77 -4.47 26.55 6.47
CA VAL A 77 -4.49 26.29 7.93
C VAL A 77 -5.89 26.49 8.52
N ARG A 78 -6.78 27.25 7.86
CA ARG A 78 -8.19 27.41 8.29
C ARG A 78 -9.11 26.23 7.92
N GLN A 79 -8.69 25.28 7.09
CA GLN A 79 -9.55 24.16 6.66
C GLN A 79 -9.36 22.87 7.49
N LEU A 80 -8.55 22.91 8.56
CA LEU A 80 -8.29 21.77 9.45
C LEU A 80 -8.82 22.03 10.88
N ILE A 81 -10.01 22.60 11.00
CA ILE A 81 -10.80 22.47 12.23
C ILE A 81 -11.96 21.54 11.88
N PHE A 82 -11.94 20.38 12.53
CA PHE A 82 -12.93 19.30 12.43
C PHE A 82 -14.35 19.77 12.73
#